data_AF-A0A024FGJ1-F1
#
_entry.id   AF-A0A024FGJ1-F1
#
_cell.length_a   1.000
_cell.length_b   1.000
_cell.length_c   1.000
_cell.angle_alpha   90.00
_cell.angle_beta   90.00
_cell.angle_gamma   90.00
#
_symmetry.space_group_name_H-M   'P 1'
#
loop_
_entity.id
_entity.type
_entity.pdbx_description
1 polymer ?
#
loop_
_entity_poly.entity_id
_entity_poly.type
_entity_poly.pdbx_seq_one_letter_code
_entity_poly.pdbx_strand_id
1 'polypeptide(L)'
;MNDVKVCLVCNSNDAKVYETLTEIADQCSNTNVVNAKMKKTSSASIRAGARFLQNEFSLKHIGYISEIDHLEVLSVLEKFIEYQETIIALNKREKNNKNVKPTFYQSLFSISEYLEKIIANLIV
;
A
#
# COMPACT_ATOMS: atom_id res chain seq x y z
N MET A 1 10.86 9.59 -6.02
CA MET A 1 10.25 8.25 -5.83
C MET A 1 11.25 7.12 -5.54
N ASN A 2 12.58 7.34 -5.55
CA ASN A 2 13.56 6.25 -5.40
C ASN A 2 13.47 5.47 -4.08
N ASP A 3 12.85 6.04 -3.03
CA ASP A 3 12.71 5.40 -1.72
C ASP A 3 11.38 4.66 -1.49
N VAL A 4 10.47 4.68 -2.47
CA VAL A 4 9.17 3.98 -2.38
C VAL A 4 9.27 2.66 -3.12
N LYS A 5 8.94 1.55 -2.44
CA LYS A 5 8.75 0.23 -3.06
C LYS A 5 7.27 -0.10 -3.11
N VAL A 6 6.81 -0.55 -4.28
CA VAL A 6 5.41 -0.87 -4.55
C VAL A 6 5.27 -2.38 -4.73
N CYS A 7 4.23 -2.96 -4.13
CA CYS A 7 3.89 -4.36 -4.31
C CYS A 7 2.45 -4.47 -4.83
N LEU A 8 2.31 -4.90 -6.07
CA LEU A 8 1.03 -5.28 -6.66
C LEU A 8 0.69 -6.71 -6.22
N VAL A 9 -0.46 -6.90 -5.57
CA VAL A 9 -0.88 -8.23 -5.11
C VAL A 9 -1.94 -8.77 -6.05
N CYS A 10 -1.59 -9.78 -6.85
CA CYS A 10 -2.54 -10.50 -7.69
C CYS A 10 -3.39 -11.42 -6.81
N ASN A 11 -4.62 -10.98 -6.54
CA ASN A 11 -5.64 -11.73 -5.81
C ASN A 11 -6.70 -12.33 -6.74
N SER A 12 -6.26 -12.82 -7.89
CA SER A 12 -7.09 -13.46 -8.90
C SER A 12 -6.50 -14.81 -9.29
N ASN A 13 -7.36 -15.73 -9.72
CA ASN A 13 -6.94 -16.97 -10.37
C ASN A 13 -6.81 -16.81 -11.89
N ASP A 14 -7.12 -15.64 -12.44
CA ASP A 14 -7.00 -15.33 -13.85
C ASP A 14 -5.53 -15.06 -14.20
N ALA A 15 -4.97 -15.89 -15.07
CA ALA A 15 -3.60 -15.77 -15.55
C ALA A 15 -3.35 -14.43 -16.27
N LYS A 16 -4.35 -13.90 -16.99
CA LYS A 16 -4.23 -12.62 -17.69
C LYS A 16 -4.05 -11.46 -16.73
N VAL A 17 -4.74 -11.50 -15.58
CA VAL A 17 -4.58 -10.46 -14.55
C VAL A 17 -3.15 -10.49 -13.99
N TYR A 18 -2.61 -11.68 -13.74
CA TYR A 18 -1.23 -11.80 -13.28
C TYR A 18 -0.23 -11.28 -14.32
N GLU A 19 -0.41 -11.67 -15.58
CA GLU A 19 0.42 -11.23 -16.71
C GLU A 19 0.41 -9.70 -16.86
N THR A 20 -0.76 -9.06 -16.89
CA THR A 20 -0.88 -7.60 -16.96
C THR A 20 -0.19 -6.89 -15.78
N LEU A 21 -0.33 -7.41 -14.55
CA LEU A 21 0.36 -6.83 -13.40
C LEU A 21 1.89 -6.96 -13.51
N THR A 22 2.37 -8.07 -14.07
CA THR A 22 3.80 -8.28 -14.32
C THR A 22 4.31 -7.32 -15.38
N GLU A 23 3.59 -7.13 -16.50
CA GLU A 23 3.97 -6.15 -17.54
C GLU A 23 4.08 -4.72 -16.98
N ILE A 24 3.16 -4.33 -16.10
CA ILE A 24 3.21 -3.03 -15.41
C ILE A 24 4.45 -2.95 -14.51
N ALA A 25 4.73 -4.00 -13.74
CA ALA A 25 5.89 -4.01 -12.84
C ALA A 25 7.22 -3.96 -13.60
N ASP A 26 7.33 -4.63 -14.75
CA ASP A 26 8.55 -4.64 -15.57
C ASP A 26 8.88 -3.24 -16.13
N GLN A 27 7.87 -2.37 -16.29
CA GLN A 27 8.05 -0.98 -16.69
C GLN A 27 8.38 -0.03 -15.53
N CYS A 28 8.31 -0.50 -14.28
CA CYS A 28 8.50 0.30 -13.08
C CYS A 28 9.61 -0.29 -12.19
N SER A 29 10.76 0.37 -12.13
CA SER A 29 11.96 -0.11 -11.40
C SER A 29 11.77 -0.30 -9.88
N ASN A 30 10.68 0.20 -9.32
CA ASN A 30 10.36 0.13 -7.89
C ASN A 30 9.10 -0.70 -7.58
N THR A 31 8.60 -1.47 -8.56
CA THR A 31 7.36 -2.25 -8.43
C THR A 31 7.64 -3.74 -8.51
N ASN A 32 6.96 -4.52 -7.67
CA ASN A 32 7.00 -5.98 -7.67
C ASN A 32 5.59 -6.56 -7.69
N VAL A 33 5.45 -7.80 -8.15
CA VAL A 33 4.16 -8.53 -8.13
C VAL A 33 4.24 -9.73 -7.20
N VAL A 34 3.22 -9.90 -6.37
CA VAL A 34 3.02 -11.09 -5.54
C VAL A 34 1.75 -11.79 -5.99
N ASN A 35 1.86 -13.05 -6.37
CA ASN A 35 0.71 -13.89 -6.68
C ASN A 35 0.21 -14.62 -5.43
N ALA A 36 -1.06 -14.41 -5.06
CA ALA A 36 -1.68 -15.12 -3.94
C ALA A 36 -1.94 -16.61 -4.22
N LYS A 37 -1.78 -17.07 -5.48
CA LYS A 37 -2.03 -18.41 -6.06
C LYS A 37 -3.47 -18.91 -5.96
N MET A 38 -4.24 -18.39 -5.01
CA MET A 38 -5.67 -18.60 -4.84
C MET A 38 -6.31 -17.28 -4.42
N LYS A 39 -7.59 -17.06 -4.75
CA LYS A 39 -8.38 -15.94 -4.23
C LYS A 39 -8.42 -15.97 -2.71
N LYS A 40 -8.01 -14.88 -2.08
CA LYS A 40 -7.98 -14.65 -0.63
C LYS A 40 -8.85 -13.44 -0.26
N THR A 41 -9.10 -13.27 1.03
CA THR A 41 -9.71 -12.04 1.57
C THR A 41 -8.79 -10.84 1.35
N SER A 42 -9.33 -9.61 1.28
CA SER A 42 -8.54 -8.38 1.18
C SER A 42 -7.41 -8.34 2.23
N SER A 43 -7.74 -8.65 3.48
CA SER A 43 -6.77 -8.66 4.58
C SER A 43 -5.65 -9.71 4.43
N ALA A 44 -5.94 -10.87 3.86
CA ALA A 44 -4.92 -11.88 3.58
C ALA A 44 -4.02 -11.46 2.41
N SER A 45 -4.57 -10.80 1.40
CA SER A 45 -3.81 -10.23 0.27
C SER A 45 -2.89 -9.08 0.72
N ILE A 46 -3.41 -8.16 1.54
CA ILE A 46 -2.62 -7.08 2.16
C ILE A 46 -1.45 -7.66 2.95
N ARG A 47 -1.70 -8.68 3.79
CA ARG A 47 -0.64 -9.33 4.57
C ARG A 47 0.41 -10.02 3.70
N ALA A 48 0.01 -10.62 2.58
CA ALA A 48 0.95 -11.24 1.65
C ALA A 48 1.90 -10.21 1.04
N GLY A 49 1.37 -9.09 0.53
CA GLY A 49 2.19 -8.00 -0.01
C GLY A 49 3.08 -7.34 1.05
N ALA A 50 2.53 -7.06 2.24
CA ALA A 50 3.30 -6.51 3.35
C ALA A 50 4.45 -7.42 3.78
N ARG A 51 4.20 -8.73 3.89
CA ARG A 51 5.24 -9.71 4.23
C ARG A 51 6.35 -9.74 3.18
N PHE A 52 5.99 -9.71 1.90
CA PHE A 52 6.97 -9.65 0.81
C PHE A 52 7.85 -8.40 0.93
N LEU A 53 7.24 -7.21 1.03
CA LEU A 53 7.97 -5.94 1.14
C LEU A 53 8.89 -5.90 2.37
N GLN A 54 8.43 -6.43 3.51
CA GLN A 54 9.24 -6.50 4.72
C GLN A 54 10.45 -7.44 4.55
N ASN A 55 10.26 -8.58 3.89
CA ASN A 55 11.32 -9.57 3.71
C ASN A 55 12.37 -9.09 2.70
N GLU A 56 11.94 -8.54 1.56
CA GLU A 56 12.85 -8.16 0.47
C GLU A 56 13.55 -6.82 0.73
N PHE A 57 12.86 -5.87 1.36
CA PHE A 57 13.36 -4.49 1.46
C PHE A 57 13.47 -3.95 2.88
N SER A 58 13.05 -4.72 3.89
CA SER A 58 13.10 -4.31 5.31
C SER A 58 12.47 -2.93 5.59
N LEU A 59 11.34 -2.62 4.92
CA LEU A 59 10.71 -1.31 5.00
C LEU A 59 10.23 -0.97 6.42
N LYS A 60 10.48 0.27 6.85
CA LYS A 60 10.02 0.77 8.17
C LYS A 60 8.53 1.12 8.21
N HIS A 61 7.98 1.52 7.07
CA HIS A 61 6.59 1.94 6.92
C HIS A 61 5.99 1.20 5.75
N ILE A 62 4.88 0.51 6.00
CA ILE A 62 4.13 -0.20 4.96
C ILE A 62 2.67 0.24 5.08
N GLY A 63 2.23 1.00 4.08
CA GLY A 63 0.83 1.33 3.88
C GLY A 63 0.20 0.39 2.85
N TYR A 64 -1.13 0.35 2.81
CA TYR A 64 -1.85 -0.39 1.78
C TYR A 64 -2.93 0.48 1.14
N ILE A 65 -3.22 0.12 -0.11
CA ILE A 65 -4.35 0.62 -0.88
C ILE A 65 -5.20 -0.61 -1.21
N SER A 66 -6.49 -0.57 -0.87
CA SER A 66 -7.44 -1.65 -1.16
C SER A 66 -8.84 -1.09 -1.31
N GLU A 67 -9.71 -1.84 -1.99
CA GLU A 67 -11.15 -1.54 -2.04
C GLU A 67 -11.44 -0.15 -2.67
N ILE A 68 -10.63 0.24 -3.65
CA ILE A 68 -10.80 1.47 -4.43
C ILE A 68 -11.52 1.17 -5.74
N ASP A 69 -12.39 2.08 -6.17
CA ASP A 69 -13.00 2.05 -7.49
C ASP A 69 -11.90 2.12 -8.57
N HIS A 70 -11.95 1.25 -9.58
CA HIS A 70 -11.02 1.27 -10.70
C HIS A 70 -10.80 2.65 -11.35
N LEU A 71 -11.81 3.53 -11.34
CA LEU A 71 -11.71 4.89 -11.87
C LEU A 71 -10.88 5.84 -10.98
N GLU A 72 -10.71 5.51 -9.70
CA GLU A 72 -10.06 6.37 -8.70
C GLU A 72 -8.64 5.96 -8.36
N VAL A 73 -8.20 4.74 -8.74
CA VAL A 73 -6.87 4.22 -8.38
C VAL A 73 -5.74 5.16 -8.79
N LEU A 74 -5.80 5.72 -10.01
CA LEU A 74 -4.77 6.65 -10.50
C LEU A 74 -4.75 7.95 -9.67
N SER A 75 -5.93 8.53 -9.39
CA SER A 75 -6.07 9.73 -8.55
C SER A 75 -5.52 9.50 -7.13
N VAL A 76 -5.77 8.32 -6.55
CA VAL A 76 -5.23 7.98 -5.23
C VAL A 76 -3.71 7.80 -5.26
N LEU A 77 -3.16 7.20 -6.33
CA LEU A 77 -1.72 7.09 -6.50
C LEU A 77 -1.04 8.45 -6.68
N GLU A 78 -1.63 9.35 -7.48
CA GLU A 78 -1.13 10.72 -7.66
C GLU A 78 -1.10 11.48 -6.33
N LYS A 79 -2.22 11.46 -5.58
CA LYS A 79 -2.30 12.07 -4.26
C LYS A 79 -1.34 11.43 -3.27
N PHE A 80 -1.15 10.11 -3.32
CA PHE A 80 -0.17 9.45 -2.47
C PHE A 80 1.25 9.96 -2.77
N ILE A 81 1.62 10.12 -4.05
CA ILE A 81 2.92 10.67 -4.44
C ILE A 81 3.09 12.10 -3.92
N GLU A 82 2.04 12.92 -4.00
CA GLU A 82 2.03 14.31 -3.51
C GLU A 82 2.17 14.38 -1.97
N TYR A 83 1.45 13.53 -1.24
CA TYR A 83 1.31 13.62 0.22
C TYR A 83 2.11 12.57 1.02
N GLN A 84 2.96 11.75 0.39
CA GLN A 84 3.66 10.62 1.03
C GLN A 84 4.39 11.00 2.35
N GLU A 85 5.06 12.14 2.37
CA GLU A 85 5.82 12.57 3.56
C GLU A 85 4.89 12.95 4.70
N THR A 86 3.80 13.67 4.38
CA THR A 86 2.73 14.04 5.32
C THR A 86 2.07 12.79 5.89
N ILE A 87 1.75 11.79 5.06
CA ILE A 87 1.18 10.52 5.49
C ILE A 87 2.12 9.81 6.48
N ILE A 88 3.42 9.73 6.17
CA ILE A 88 4.42 9.11 7.05
C ILE A 88 4.53 9.87 8.37
N ALA A 89 4.54 11.20 8.34
CA ALA A 89 4.61 12.05 9.53
C ALA A 89 3.39 11.85 10.44
N LEU A 90 2.18 11.83 9.87
CA LEU A 90 0.94 11.56 10.60
C LEU A 90 0.96 10.16 11.22
N ASN A 91 1.37 9.13 10.46
CA ASN A 91 1.43 7.76 10.95
C ASN A 91 2.43 7.61 12.11
N LYS A 92 3.59 8.28 12.04
CA LYS A 92 4.55 8.31 13.15
C LYS A 92 3.95 8.94 14.39
N ARG A 93 3.26 10.08 14.26
CA ARG A 93 2.58 10.73 15.39
C ARG A 93 1.51 9.84 16.01
N GLU A 94 0.64 9.25 15.20
CA GLU A 94 -0.40 8.34 15.68
C GLU A 94 0.17 7.08 16.36
N LYS A 95 1.27 6.52 15.84
CA LYS A 95 1.96 5.39 16.48
C LYS A 95 2.60 5.75 17.81
N ASN A 96 3.22 6.93 17.89
CA ASN A 96 3.86 7.41 19.13
C ASN A 96 2.84 7.75 20.23
N ASN A 97 1.61 8.12 19.85
CA ASN A 97 0.52 8.37 20.78
C ASN A 97 -0.12 7.09 21.34
N LYS A 98 0.23 5.90 20.82
CA LYS A 98 -0.27 4.62 21.33
C LYS A 98 0.59 4.14 22.49
N ASN A 99 -0.06 3.78 23.60
CA ASN A 99 0.60 3.25 24.80
C ASN A 99 1.28 1.90 24.58
N VAL A 100 0.85 1.14 23.57
CA VAL A 100 1.39 -0.19 23.25
C VAL A 100 1.95 -0.17 21.83
N LYS A 101 3.19 -0.67 21.69
CA LYS A 101 3.84 -0.81 20.38
C LYS A 101 3.08 -1.85 19.54
N PRO A 102 2.55 -1.49 18.35
CA PRO A 102 1.81 -2.44 17.53
C PRO A 102 2.71 -3.53 16.98
N THR A 103 2.14 -4.73 16.79
CA THR A 103 2.78 -5.78 15.99
C THR A 103 2.96 -5.33 14.54
N PHE A 104 3.78 -6.03 13.76
CA PHE A 104 4.02 -5.73 12.34
C PHE A 104 2.72 -5.51 11.56
N TYR A 105 1.79 -6.48 11.62
CA TYR A 105 0.53 -6.38 10.87
C TYR A 105 -0.41 -5.31 11.43
N GLN A 106 -0.40 -5.06 12.74
CA GLN A 106 -1.15 -3.94 13.35
C GLN A 106 -0.53 -2.57 13.04
N SER A 107 0.70 -2.54 12.54
CA SER A 107 1.41 -1.33 12.16
C SER A 107 1.17 -0.92 10.70
N LEU A 108 0.51 -1.78 9.92
CA LEU A 108 0.01 -1.45 8.58
C LEU A 108 -1.08 -0.39 8.68
N PHE A 109 -1.16 0.48 7.69
CA PHE A 109 -2.11 1.59 7.67
C PHE A 109 -2.70 1.77 6.28
N SER A 110 -3.98 2.15 6.22
CA SER A 110 -4.67 2.46 4.96
C SER A 110 -4.16 3.80 4.43
N ILE A 111 -3.68 3.85 3.19
CA ILE A 111 -3.26 5.11 2.56
C ILE A 111 -4.47 5.99 2.29
N SER A 112 -5.59 5.40 1.84
CA SER A 112 -6.83 6.13 1.55
C SER A 112 -7.36 6.88 2.77
N GLU A 113 -7.40 6.23 3.94
CA GLU A 113 -7.84 6.88 5.20
C GLU A 113 -6.98 8.09 5.58
N TYR A 114 -5.67 8.03 5.31
CA TYR A 114 -4.78 9.15 5.60
C TYR A 114 -4.96 10.29 4.58
N LEU A 115 -5.17 9.97 3.31
CA LEU A 115 -5.47 10.96 2.29
C LEU A 115 -6.79 11.69 2.60
N GLU A 116 -7.83 10.97 3.03
CA GLU A 116 -9.09 11.56 3.48
C GLU A 116 -8.89 12.55 4.64
N LYS A 117 -8.11 12.16 5.66
CA LYS A 117 -7.76 13.06 6.79
C LYS A 117 -7.02 14.32 6.32
N ILE A 118 -6.09 14.18 5.39
CA ILE A 118 -5.31 15.32 4.87
C ILE A 118 -6.23 16.26 4.10
N ILE A 119 -7.03 15.73 3.18
CA ILE A 119 -7.93 16.53 2.33
C ILE A 119 -8.99 17.23 3.18
N ALA A 120 -9.59 16.54 4.15
CA ALA A 120 -10.57 17.15 5.05
C ALA A 120 -9.99 18.34 5.82
N ASN A 121 -8.71 18.28 6.22
CA ASN A 121 -8.03 19.37 6.91
C ASN A 121 -7.56 20.52 6.00
N LEU A 122 -7.57 20.34 4.67
CA LEU A 122 -7.23 21.40 3.70
C LEU A 122 -8.46 22.24 3.30
N ILE A 123 -9.66 21.74 3.59
CA ILE A 123 -10.95 22.38 3.24
C ILE A 123 -11.49 23.24 4.41
N VAL A 124 -10.83 23.17 5.58
CA VAL A 124 -11.12 23.99 6.78
C VAL A 124 -10.11 25.13 6.87
#